data_AF-A0A9N6YZ96-F1
#
_entry.id   AF-A0A9N6YZ96-F1
#
_cell.length_a   1.000
_cell.length_b   1.000
_cell.length_c   1.000
_cell.angle_alpha   90.00
_cell.angle_beta   90.00
_cell.angle_gamma   90.00
#
_symmetry.space_group_name_H-M   'P 1'
#
loop_
_entity.id
_entity.type
_entity.pdbx_description
1 polymer ?
#
loop_
_entity_poly.entity_id
_entity_poly.type
_entity_poly.pdbx_seq_one_letter_code
_entity_poly.pdbx_strand_id
1 'polypeptide(L)' 'MIRRATVRLRTADATDTVAVEASVLATDAALVDMARQKAEIAPALFRSGEVVA' A
#
# COMPACT_ATOMS: atom_id res chain seq x y z
N MET A 1 -2.24 -18.19 6.85
CA MET A 1 -3.16 -17.89 5.73
C MET A 1 -2.79 -16.52 5.17
N ILE A 2 -2.66 -16.39 3.85
CA ILE A 2 -2.26 -15.15 3.17
C ILE A 2 -3.46 -14.67 2.34
N ARG A 3 -3.72 -13.35 2.36
CA ARG A 3 -4.68 -12.69 1.49
C ARG A 3 -3.96 -11.73 0.55
N ARG A 4 -4.53 -11.56 -0.64
CA ARG A 4 -4.18 -10.46 -1.53
C ARG A 4 -5.02 -9.25 -1.14
N ALA A 5 -4.35 -8.12 -0.97
CA ALA A 5 -5.00 -6.83 -0.75
C ALA A 5 -4.53 -5.85 -1.81
N THR A 6 -5.42 -4.95 -2.22
CA THR A 6 -5.13 -3.87 -3.15
C THR A 6 -5.07 -2.57 -2.37
N VAL A 7 -3.95 -1.87 -2.49
CA VAL A 7 -3.71 -0.61 -1.81
C VAL A 7 -3.60 0.50 -2.82
N ARG A 8 -4.36 1.57 -2.62
CA ARG A 8 -4.23 2.81 -3.36
C ARG A 8 -3.30 3.75 -2.61
N LEU A 9 -2.19 4.11 -3.24
CA LEU A 9 -1.19 5.04 -2.73
C LEU A 9 -1.33 6.36 -3.47
N ARG A 10 -1.38 7.47 -2.74
CA ARG A 10 -1.40 8.81 -3.31
C ARG A 10 -0.07 9.48 -3.06
N THR A 11 0.57 9.93 -4.13
CA THR A 11 1.78 10.75 -4.08
C THR A 11 1.43 12.21 -4.42
N ALA A 12 2.44 13.09 -4.39
CA ALA A 12 2.26 14.48 -4.80
C ALA A 12 1.87 14.60 -6.29
N ASP A 13 2.37 13.68 -7.12
CA ASP A 13 2.28 13.79 -8.57
C ASP A 13 1.29 12.78 -9.19
N ALA A 14 0.99 11.68 -8.49
CA ALA A 14 0.18 10.59 -9.02
C ALA A 14 -0.63 9.82 -7.96
N THR A 15 -1.48 8.92 -8.42
CA THR A 15 -2.13 7.90 -7.59
C THR A 15 -1.83 6.54 -8.17
N ASP A 16 -1.18 5.68 -7.39
CA ASP A 16 -0.79 4.33 -7.77
C ASP A 16 -1.65 3.31 -7.06
N THR A 17 -1.93 2.20 -7.72
CA THR A 17 -2.67 1.08 -7.12
C THR A 17 -1.79 -0.15 -7.16
N VAL A 18 -1.49 -0.70 -5.98
CA VAL A 18 -0.50 -1.76 -5.78
C VAL A 18 -1.15 -2.93 -5.07
N ALA A 19 -1.02 -4.11 -5.67
CA ALA A 19 -1.43 -5.35 -5.03
C ALA A 19 -0.30 -5.91 -4.16
N VAL A 20 -0.62 -6.22 -2.91
CA VAL A 20 0.27 -6.85 -1.94
C VAL A 20 -0.33 -8.15 -1.42
N GLU A 21 0.53 -9.12 -1.11
CA GLU A 21 0.14 -10.36 -0.45
C GLU A 21 0.65 -10.31 0.97
N ALA A 22 -0.26 -10.45 1.93
CA ALA A 22 0.07 -10.36 3.35
C ALA A 22 -0.77 -11.33 4.18
N SER A 23 -0.40 -11.53 5.44
CA SER A 23 -1.20 -12.30 6.38
C SER A 23 -2.62 -11.71 6.48
N VAL A 24 -3.62 -12.56 6.68
CA VAL A 24 -5.01 -12.12 6.94
C VAL A 24 -5.09 -11.22 8.19
N LEU A 25 -4.16 -11.40 9.14
CA LEU A 25 -4.05 -10.60 10.35
C LEU A 25 -3.28 -9.29 10.16
N ALA A 26 -2.76 -9.02 8.95
CA ALA A 26 -2.05 -7.78 8.68
C ALA A 26 -3.02 -6.59 8.77
N THR A 27 -2.60 -5.56 9.49
CA THR A 27 -3.34 -4.31 9.61
C THR A 27 -3.25 -3.52 8.31
N ASP A 28 -4.21 -2.64 8.09
CA ASP A 28 -4.21 -1.79 6.90
C ASP A 28 -2.97 -0.90 6.82
N ALA A 29 -2.45 -0.44 7.96
CA ALA A 29 -1.18 0.29 8.02
C ALA A 29 0.00 -0.55 7.51
N ALA A 30 0.07 -1.83 7.90
CA ALA A 30 1.10 -2.74 7.42
C ALA A 30 0.97 -3.00 5.91
N LEU A 31 -0.26 -3.14 5.40
CA LEU A 31 -0.52 -3.29 3.96
C LEU A 31 -0.06 -2.05 3.18
N VAL A 32 -0.35 -0.86 3.71
CA VAL A 32 0.08 0.41 3.11
C VAL A 32 1.59 0.54 3.07
N ASP A 33 2.28 0.19 4.15
CA ASP A 33 3.74 0.23 4.18
C ASP A 33 4.38 -0.79 3.23
N MET A 34 3.83 -2.00 3.15
CA MET A 34 4.26 -3.00 2.17
C MET A 34 4.05 -2.52 0.73
N ALA A 35 2.90 -1.91 0.45
CA ALA A 35 2.58 -1.38 -0.87
C ALA A 35 3.52 -0.22 -1.25
N ARG A 36 3.79 0.68 -0.30
CA ARG A 36 4.72 1.80 -0.48
C ARG A 36 6.14 1.33 -0.76
N GLN A 37 6.63 0.35 -0.02
CA GLN A 37 7.95 -0.25 -0.27
C GLN A 37 8.01 -0.92 -1.64
N LYS A 38 6.96 -1.65 -2.04
CA LYS A 38 6.89 -2.33 -3.33
C LYS A 38 6.84 -1.36 -4.53
N ALA A 39 6.21 -0.21 -4.35
CA ALA A 39 6.18 0.86 -5.35
C ALA A 39 7.42 1.76 -5.33
N GLU A 40 8.39 1.47 -4.45
CA GLU A 40 9.61 2.27 -4.26
C GLU A 40 9.32 3.76 -4.00
N ILE A 41 8.17 4.05 -3.39
CA ILE A 41 7.75 5.42 -3.11
C ILE A 41 8.51 5.94 -1.89
N ALA A 42 9.30 6.99 -2.11
CA ALA A 42 9.99 7.70 -1.06
C ALA A 42 8.99 8.27 -0.03
N PRO A 43 9.29 8.20 1.28
CA PRO A 43 8.42 8.76 2.32
C PRO A 43 8.06 10.24 2.09
N ALA A 44 8.98 11.01 1.50
CA ALA A 44 8.77 12.42 1.20
C ALA A 44 7.70 12.67 0.10
N LEU A 45 7.47 11.69 -0.78
CA LEU A 45 6.48 11.78 -1.85
C LEU A 45 5.13 11.17 -1.45
N PHE A 46 5.12 10.32 -0.43
CA PHE A 46 3.93 9.64 0.06
C PHE A 46 3.01 10.60 0.82
N ARG A 47 1.75 10.72 0.38
CA ARG A 47 0.74 11.55 1.06
C ARG A 47 -0.27 10.72 1.84
N SER A 48 -0.83 9.68 1.23
CA SER A 48 -1.81 8.82 1.88
C SER A 48 -1.86 7.44 1.24
N GLY A 49 -2.30 6.43 2.00
CA GLY A 49 -2.50 5.07 1.53
C GLY A 49 -3.80 4.51 2.10
N GLU A 50 -4.55 3.79 1.27
CA GLU A 50 -5.84 3.23 1.62
C GLU A 50 -5.99 1.83 1.01
N VAL A 51 -6.48 0.87 1.80
CA VAL A 51 -6.80 -0.47 1.31
C VAL A 51 -8.17 -0.42 0.64
N VAL A 52 -8.23 -0.77 -0.64
CA VAL A 52 -9.45 -0.71 -1.45
C VAL A 52 -10.03 -2.09 -1.78
N ALA A 53 -9.29 -3.18 -1.51
CA ALA A 53 -9.75 -4.57 -1.59
C ALA A 53 -8.86 -5.50 -0.77
#